data_AF-A0A382S957-F1
#
_entry.id   AF-A0A382S957-F1
#
_cell.length_a   1.000
_cell.length_b   1.000
_cell.length_c   1.000
_cell.angle_alpha   90.00
_cell.angle_beta   90.00
_cell.angle_gamma   90.00
#
_symmetry.space_group_name_H-M   'P 1'
#
loop_
_entity.id
_entity.type
_entity.pdbx_description
1 polymer ?
#
loop_
_entity_poly.entity_id
_entity_poly.type
_entity_poly.pdbx_seq_one_letter_code
_entity_poly.pdbx_strand_id
1 'polypeptide(L)'
;ITLHPNDPNTLWVFPIDGTETWSRVCPEGQPAIYCSKDGGSSWFRQDIGLPMRNAWLTVLRNSLNTDSMSETGVYFGTTSGSLFMSDNEGNSWRQIAIHLPRILAIETGKLLKK
;
A
#
# COMPACT_ATOMS: atom_id res chain seq x y z
N ILE A 1 -7.79 -2.08 -1.70
CA ILE A 1 -8.05 -2.44 -0.29
C ILE A 1 -7.39 -3.77 -0.04
N THR A 2 -6.74 -3.94 1.11
CA THR A 2 -6.28 -5.24 1.62
C THR A 2 -6.65 -5.35 3.09
N LEU A 3 -6.76 -6.57 3.60
CA LEU A 3 -7.19 -6.87 4.97
C LEU A 3 -6.02 -7.40 5.80
N HIS A 4 -6.08 -7.21 7.11
CA HIS A 4 -5.20 -7.90 8.02
C HIS A 4 -5.58 -9.40 8.05
N PRO A 5 -4.63 -10.34 7.87
CA PRO A 5 -4.94 -11.76 7.73
C PRO A 5 -5.58 -12.38 8.97
N ASN A 6 -5.30 -11.81 10.15
CA ASN A 6 -5.75 -12.34 11.44
C ASN A 6 -6.64 -11.37 12.24
N ASP A 7 -7.03 -10.23 11.67
CA ASP A 7 -7.87 -9.23 12.35
C ASP A 7 -8.88 -8.63 11.35
N PRO A 8 -10.16 -9.00 11.42
CA PRO A 8 -11.16 -8.55 10.46
C PRO A 8 -11.48 -7.04 10.55
N ASN A 9 -11.09 -6.36 11.64
CA ASN A 9 -11.34 -4.93 11.80
C ASN A 9 -10.23 -4.06 11.20
N THR A 10 -9.09 -4.66 10.86
CA THR A 10 -7.94 -3.93 10.32
C THR A 10 -7.86 -4.06 8.81
N LEU A 11 -7.83 -2.92 8.12
CA LEU A 11 -7.78 -2.84 6.67
C LEU A 11 -7.00 -1.62 6.19
N TRP A 12 -6.39 -1.76 5.01
CA TRP A 12 -5.62 -0.70 4.37
C TRP A 12 -6.16 -0.35 2.98
N VAL A 13 -6.10 0.93 2.65
CA VAL A 13 -6.42 1.46 1.32
C VAL A 13 -5.33 2.43 0.86
N PHE A 14 -5.17 2.53 -0.45
CA PHE A 14 -4.40 3.59 -1.09
C PHE A 14 -5.40 4.53 -1.78
N PRO A 15 -5.68 5.72 -1.23
CA PRO A 15 -6.60 6.67 -1.87
C PRO A 15 -6.04 7.17 -3.20
N ILE A 16 -6.94 7.28 -4.18
CA ILE A 16 -6.69 8.00 -5.43
C ILE A 16 -7.65 9.17 -5.52
N ASP A 17 -7.21 10.26 -6.12
CA ASP A 17 -8.09 11.35 -6.49
C ASP A 17 -9.05 10.85 -7.58
N GLY A 18 -10.35 11.06 -7.36
CA GLY A 18 -11.44 10.68 -8.26
C GLY A 18 -12.38 11.86 -8.58
N THR A 19 -11.95 13.09 -8.30
CA THR A 19 -12.73 14.31 -8.56
C THR A 19 -12.81 14.66 -10.04
N GLU A 20 -11.78 14.29 -10.81
CA GLU A 20 -11.74 14.43 -12.27
C GLU A 20 -11.85 13.07 -12.97
N THR A 21 -12.46 13.05 -14.17
CA THR A 21 -12.76 11.84 -14.95
C THR A 21 -11.54 10.94 -15.22
N TRP A 22 -10.32 11.50 -15.21
CA TRP A 22 -9.10 10.77 -15.54
C TRP A 22 -8.00 10.80 -14.46
N SER A 23 -8.25 11.44 -13.31
CA SER A 23 -7.29 11.38 -12.20
C SER A 23 -7.33 9.96 -11.61
N ARG A 24 -6.18 9.28 -11.61
CA ARG A 24 -5.98 7.93 -11.04
C ARG A 24 -4.67 7.89 -10.28
N VAL A 25 -4.32 9.00 -9.64
CA VAL A 25 -3.09 9.20 -8.86
C VAL A 25 -3.45 9.54 -7.42
N CYS A 26 -2.50 9.44 -6.49
CA CYS A 26 -2.72 9.90 -5.13
C CYS A 26 -3.06 11.40 -5.08
N PRO A 27 -3.94 11.83 -4.15
CA PRO A 27 -4.29 13.23 -3.96
C PRO A 27 -3.05 14.12 -3.72
N GLU A 28 -3.04 15.30 -4.34
CA GLU A 28 -2.05 16.37 -4.14
C GLU A 28 -0.57 15.97 -4.36
N GLY A 29 -0.31 14.82 -4.98
CA GLY A 29 1.04 14.27 -5.12
C GLY A 29 1.68 13.91 -3.76
N GLN A 30 0.86 13.58 -2.76
CA GLN A 30 1.26 13.22 -1.40
C GLN A 30 0.81 11.79 -1.07
N PRO A 31 1.51 10.76 -1.60
CA PRO A 31 1.11 9.37 -1.45
C PRO A 31 1.04 8.96 0.01
N ALA A 32 -0.01 8.24 0.37
CA ALA A 32 -0.20 7.66 1.69
C ALA A 32 -1.04 6.40 1.61
N ILE A 33 -0.77 5.47 2.51
CA ILE A 33 -1.72 4.43 2.87
C ILE A 33 -2.61 4.97 3.98
N TYR A 34 -3.87 4.56 4.00
CA TYR A 34 -4.77 4.80 5.13
C TYR A 34 -5.15 3.47 5.74
N CYS A 35 -5.03 3.36 7.07
CA CYS A 35 -5.41 2.21 7.86
C CYS A 35 -6.67 2.52 8.65
N SER A 36 -7.61 1.60 8.67
CA SER A 36 -8.65 1.54 9.69
C SER A 36 -8.36 0.34 10.60
N LYS A 37 -8.70 0.47 11.89
CA LYS A 37 -8.65 -0.60 12.90
C LYS A 37 -10.02 -0.90 13.50
N ASP A 38 -11.08 -0.38 12.88
CA ASP A 38 -12.47 -0.42 13.36
C ASP A 38 -13.47 -0.68 12.22
N GLY A 39 -13.05 -1.50 11.25
CA GLY A 39 -13.93 -1.95 10.15
C GLY A 39 -14.28 -0.84 9.15
N GLY A 40 -13.50 0.24 9.10
CA GLY A 40 -13.66 1.36 8.17
C GLY A 40 -14.38 2.57 8.76
N SER A 41 -14.65 2.57 10.07
CA SER A 41 -15.35 3.67 10.75
C SER A 41 -14.45 4.90 10.93
N SER A 42 -13.17 4.70 11.23
CA SER A 42 -12.14 5.73 11.31
C SER A 42 -10.88 5.32 10.55
N TRP A 43 -10.10 6.33 10.11
CA TRP A 43 -8.95 6.14 9.25
C TRP A 43 -7.75 6.97 9.71
N PHE A 44 -6.58 6.34 9.69
CA PHE A 44 -5.30 6.93 10.06
C PHE A 44 -4.39 6.97 8.84
N ARG A 45 -3.81 8.14 8.59
CA ARG A 45 -2.81 8.33 7.53
C ARG A 45 -1.49 7.66 7.93
N GLN A 46 -0.92 6.87 7.02
CA GLN A 46 0.31 6.12 7.18
C GLN A 46 1.25 6.43 6.01
N ASP A 47 2.15 7.41 6.20
CA ASP A 47 3.05 7.93 5.17
C ASP A 47 4.50 8.12 5.63
N ILE A 48 4.85 7.66 6.84
CA ILE A 48 6.23 7.73 7.34
C ILE A 48 7.14 6.92 6.41
N GLY A 49 8.11 7.59 5.78
CA GLY A 49 9.04 6.98 4.81
C GLY A 49 8.55 6.99 3.36
N LEU A 50 7.33 7.48 3.08
CA LEU A 50 6.87 7.75 1.72
C LEU A 50 7.30 9.15 1.25
N PRO A 51 7.33 9.40 -0.07
CA PRO A 51 7.57 10.75 -0.59
C PRO A 51 6.56 11.76 -0.05
N MET A 52 7.04 12.86 0.55
CA MET A 52 6.16 13.83 1.22
C MET A 52 5.29 14.64 0.26
N ARG A 53 5.77 14.93 -0.96
CA ARG A 53 5.10 15.77 -1.96
C ARG A 53 5.66 15.55 -3.36
N ASN A 54 4.99 16.09 -4.37
CA ASN A 54 5.38 16.02 -5.79
C ASN A 54 5.59 14.58 -6.30
N ALA A 55 4.89 13.61 -5.71
CA ALA A 55 4.97 12.21 -6.09
C ALA A 55 3.58 11.72 -6.50
N TRP A 56 3.35 11.58 -7.80
CA TRP A 56 2.05 11.21 -8.36
C TRP A 56 1.99 9.71 -8.60
N LEU A 57 1.70 8.95 -7.53
CA LEU A 57 1.71 7.49 -7.58
C LEU A 57 0.32 6.95 -7.90
N THR A 58 0.26 5.96 -8.79
CA THR A 58 -0.93 5.12 -9.02
C THR A 58 -0.65 3.73 -8.48
N VAL A 59 -1.54 3.23 -7.62
CA VAL A 59 -1.56 1.84 -7.14
C VAL A 59 -2.78 1.15 -7.74
N LEU A 60 -2.55 0.05 -8.46
CA LEU A 60 -3.62 -0.75 -9.06
C LEU A 60 -4.27 -1.67 -8.03
N ARG A 61 -5.50 -2.14 -8.35
CA ARG A 61 -6.35 -2.93 -7.45
C ARG A 61 -5.62 -4.10 -6.77
N ASN A 62 -4.83 -4.86 -7.53
CA ASN A 62 -4.14 -6.06 -7.04
C ASN A 62 -2.69 -5.78 -6.62
N SER A 63 -2.28 -4.52 -6.57
CA SER A 63 -0.92 -4.11 -6.21
C SER A 63 -0.82 -3.52 -4.80
N LEU A 64 -1.75 -3.87 -3.91
CA LEU A 64 -1.69 -3.64 -2.47
C LEU A 64 -2.06 -4.95 -1.79
N ASN A 65 -1.15 -5.52 -1.01
CA ASN A 65 -1.33 -6.84 -0.40
C ASN A 65 -0.64 -6.93 0.96
N THR A 66 -1.01 -7.93 1.75
CA THR A 66 -0.47 -8.21 3.08
C THR A 66 0.19 -9.60 3.10
N ASP A 67 1.12 -9.81 4.03
CA ASP A 67 1.62 -11.16 4.35
C ASP A 67 0.93 -11.73 5.59
N SER A 68 1.41 -12.87 6.08
CA SER A 68 0.94 -13.54 7.30
C SER A 68 2.08 -13.79 8.30
N MET A 69 2.97 -12.81 8.43
CA MET A 69 4.03 -12.79 9.45
C MET A 69 3.44 -12.40 10.82
N SER A 70 4.27 -12.44 11.88
CA SER A 70 3.83 -12.08 13.24
C SER A 70 3.43 -10.62 13.37
N GLU A 71 4.21 -9.73 12.75
CA GLU A 71 3.78 -8.37 12.41
C GLU A 71 3.40 -8.40 10.94
N THR A 72 2.15 -8.08 10.64
CA THR A 72 1.64 -8.15 9.27
C THR A 72 2.40 -7.14 8.40
N GLY A 73 3.13 -7.66 7.42
CA GLY A 73 3.73 -6.83 6.39
C GLY A 73 2.67 -6.30 5.42
N VAL A 74 2.83 -5.06 4.98
CA VAL A 74 1.97 -4.41 3.98
C VAL A 74 2.83 -3.96 2.81
N TYR A 75 2.40 -4.27 1.59
CA TYR A 75 3.19 -4.09 0.38
C TYR A 75 2.35 -3.37 -0.67
N PHE A 76 2.91 -2.37 -1.36
CA PHE A 76 2.25 -1.81 -2.53
C PHE A 76 3.20 -1.49 -3.67
N GLY A 77 2.67 -1.63 -4.89
CA GLY A 77 3.39 -1.45 -6.14
C GLY A 77 2.78 -0.33 -6.94
N THR A 78 3.63 0.46 -7.59
CA THR A 78 3.20 1.59 -8.41
C THR A 78 3.25 1.24 -9.89
N THR A 79 2.41 1.92 -10.69
CA THR A 79 2.47 1.80 -12.15
C THR A 79 3.76 2.33 -12.77
N SER A 80 4.53 3.12 -12.01
CA SER A 80 5.86 3.63 -12.35
C SER A 80 7.01 2.67 -12.00
N GLY A 81 6.72 1.48 -11.47
CA GLY A 81 7.73 0.45 -11.23
C GLY A 81 8.45 0.54 -9.89
N SER A 82 7.84 1.17 -8.88
CA SER A 82 8.33 1.19 -7.51
C SER A 82 7.57 0.21 -6.63
N LEU A 83 8.30 -0.52 -5.78
CA LEU A 83 7.74 -1.41 -4.77
C LEU A 83 8.07 -0.88 -3.39
N PHE A 84 7.04 -0.67 -2.57
CA PHE A 84 7.15 -0.24 -1.19
C PHE A 84 6.69 -1.34 -0.25
N MET A 85 7.29 -1.35 0.94
CA MET A 85 7.03 -2.33 1.98
C MET A 85 7.02 -1.66 3.35
N SER A 86 6.09 -2.10 4.19
CA SER A 86 6.12 -1.95 5.64
C SER A 86 6.16 -3.35 6.26
N ASP A 87 6.99 -3.55 7.27
CA ASP A 87 7.04 -4.74 8.13
C ASP A 87 6.39 -4.50 9.51
N ASN A 88 5.66 -3.40 9.68
CA ASN A 88 5.09 -2.98 10.96
C ASN A 88 3.68 -2.41 10.79
N GLU A 89 2.80 -3.15 10.10
CA GLU A 89 1.39 -2.80 9.91
C GLU A 89 1.13 -1.45 9.21
N GLY A 90 2.07 -1.00 8.38
CA GLY A 90 2.00 0.28 7.67
C GLY A 90 2.51 1.49 8.46
N ASN A 91 3.05 1.30 9.68
CA ASN A 91 3.52 2.43 10.50
C ASN A 91 4.71 3.16 9.87
N SER A 92 5.58 2.45 9.17
CA SER A 92 6.67 3.04 8.38
C SER A 92 6.94 2.24 7.11
N TRP A 93 7.40 2.94 6.07
CA TRP A 93 7.60 2.39 4.74
C TRP A 93 9.03 2.54 4.26
N ARG A 94 9.46 1.59 3.42
CA ARG A 94 10.69 1.67 2.64
C ARG A 94 10.45 1.23 1.21
N GLN A 95 11.16 1.85 0.27
CA GLN A 95 11.19 1.42 -1.13
C GLN A 95 12.19 0.27 -1.26
N ILE A 96 11.72 -0.91 -1.69
CA ILE A 96 12.54 -2.13 -1.76
C ILE A 96 12.91 -2.53 -3.20
N ALA A 97 12.23 -1.97 -4.21
CA ALA A 97 12.63 -2.07 -5.60
C ALA A 97 12.18 -0.85 -6.41
N ILE A 98 12.93 -0.54 -7.47
CA ILE A 98 12.69 0.56 -8.41
C ILE A 98 13.01 0.14 -9.84
N HIS A 99 12.57 0.95 -10.81
CA HIS A 99 12.82 0.74 -12.25
C HIS A 99 12.28 -0.58 -12.79
N LEU A 100 11.27 -1.15 -12.14
CA LEU A 100 10.52 -2.26 -12.70
C LEU A 100 9.61 -1.75 -13.84
N PRO A 101 9.13 -2.65 -14.72
CA PRO A 101 7.96 -2.37 -15.52
C PRO A 101 6.75 -2.03 -14.64
N ARG A 102 5.67 -1.55 -15.27
CA ARG A 102 4.40 -1.30 -14.59
C ARG A 102 3.97 -2.51 -13.74
N ILE A 103 3.86 -2.31 -12.43
CA ILE A 103 3.43 -3.37 -11.50
C ILE A 103 1.91 -3.50 -11.60
N LEU A 104 1.43 -4.68 -12.01
CA LEU A 104 0.01 -4.97 -12.15
C LEU A 104 -0.59 -5.63 -10.90
N ALA A 105 0.21 -6.47 -10.25
CA ALA A 105 -0.20 -7.20 -9.05
C ALA A 105 1.02 -7.48 -8.16
N ILE A 106 0.76 -7.64 -6.86
CA ILE A 106 1.71 -8.15 -5.86
C ILE A 106 1.01 -9.27 -5.11
N GLU A 107 1.71 -10.38 -4.94
CA GLU A 107 1.28 -11.50 -4.12
C GLU A 107 2.36 -11.82 -3.08
N THR A 108 1.93 -12.20 -1.89
CA THR A 108 2.83 -12.65 -0.83
C THR A 108 2.77 -14.17 -0.74
N GLY A 109 3.89 -14.79 -0.36
CA GLY A 109 3.98 -16.25 -0.27
C GLY A 109 5.10 -16.68 0.66
N LYS A 110 4.91 -17.83 1.31
CA LYS A 110 5.95 -18.46 2.14
C LYS A 110 6.74 -19.44 1.29
N LEU A 111 8.05 -19.25 1.24
CA LEU A 111 8.95 -20.24 0.65
C LEU A 111 9.19 -21.35 1.67
N LEU A 112 8.69 -22.55 1.39
CA LEU A 112 9.05 -23.73 2.16
C LEU A 112 10.51 -24.06 1.86
N LYS A 113 11.39 -23.91 2.85
CA LYS A 113 12.73 -24.51 2.77
C LYS A 113 12.55 -26.03 2.86
N LYS A 114 13.09 -26.74 1.87
CA LYS A 114 13.21 -28.21 1.90
C LYS A 114 14.08 -28.66 3.06
#